data_AF-A0A0T2QH34-F1
#
_entry.id   AF-A0A0T2QH34-F1
#
_cell.length_a   1.000
_cell.length_b   1.000
_cell.length_c   1.000
_cell.angle_alpha   90.00
_cell.angle_beta   90.00
_cell.angle_gamma   90.00
#
_symmetry.space_group_name_H-M   'P 1'
#
loop_
_entity.id
_entity.type
_entity.pdbx_description
1 polymer ?
#
loop_
_entity_poly.entity_id
_entity_poly.type
_entity_poly.pdbx_seq_one_letter_code
_entity_poly.pdbx_strand_id
1 'polypeptide(L)'
;MAKSPTPPQGRNLVVCCDGTNNEIGVLLSNVLKLYRIADKNAEQITYYSPGIGTIAMPDAWGRWRQLARSFFEMGTGAGLDRDVLAAYCFLCRHYRDGDKIFLFGFSRGAYTVRVVAGFIYLIGLLREHQMNFAGYALKAYKAASETDNYRVAQDFQRVVTPQCVPIHFMGVWDTVSSVIVPGRAPFSKLRLEELPYTSNNPAVETFRHAIAIDEFRRMFRVKRWDEPQDFKFNPHSVIKSPLKQDIRQVWFAGCHSDVGGGFIEKQSALSKFPLLWMLEQAKDHGLHIRTAMVNHIVKGHPRVNARTYEKPDAAGPLHISMKWYWRVLEIFPKSVRYLDWRPRRRLLGKYIPCCEPRTIPVDSWVHRSVVDRKARVKGYKPVNLPPRFEIESMTGPLTPPAKRRK
;
A
#
# COMPACT_ATOMS: atom_id res chain seq x y z
N MET A 1 -11.53 -49.01 -4.18
CA MET A 1 -11.17 -47.85 -3.33
C MET A 1 -11.30 -46.59 -4.17
N ALA A 2 -12.38 -45.82 -3.98
CA ALA A 2 -12.53 -44.53 -4.64
C ALA A 2 -11.47 -43.58 -4.08
N LYS A 3 -10.67 -42.96 -4.97
CA LYS A 3 -9.75 -41.89 -4.58
C LYS A 3 -10.56 -40.80 -3.88
N SER A 4 -10.20 -40.47 -2.65
CA SER A 4 -10.72 -39.29 -1.98
C SER A 4 -10.53 -38.09 -2.91
N PRO A 5 -11.56 -37.25 -3.13
CA PRO A 5 -11.39 -36.05 -3.94
C PRO A 5 -10.30 -35.19 -3.28
N THR A 6 -9.22 -34.93 -3.99
CA THR A 6 -8.26 -33.88 -3.63
C THR A 6 -9.05 -32.62 -3.34
N PRO A 7 -8.86 -31.95 -2.19
CA PRO A 7 -9.56 -30.71 -1.90
C PRO A 7 -9.29 -29.74 -3.06
N PRO A 8 -10.32 -29.07 -3.62
CA PRO A 8 -10.10 -28.12 -4.70
C PRO A 8 -9.08 -27.09 -4.23
N GLN A 9 -8.02 -26.91 -5.01
CA GLN A 9 -6.99 -25.92 -4.71
C GLN A 9 -7.65 -24.54 -4.66
N GLY A 10 -7.52 -23.85 -3.52
CA GLY A 10 -8.15 -22.55 -3.32
C GLY A 10 -7.67 -21.52 -4.34
N ARG A 11 -8.58 -20.64 -4.75
CA ARG A 11 -8.35 -19.63 -5.79
C ARG A 11 -7.72 -18.38 -5.17
N ASN A 12 -7.24 -17.48 -6.00
CA ASN A 12 -6.73 -16.18 -5.58
C ASN A 12 -7.85 -15.12 -5.65
N LEU A 13 -8.11 -14.44 -4.54
CA LEU A 13 -8.90 -13.20 -4.52
C LEU A 13 -7.95 -12.00 -4.40
N VAL A 14 -7.85 -11.21 -5.46
CA VAL A 14 -6.91 -10.09 -5.55
C VAL A 14 -7.65 -8.77 -5.46
N VAL A 15 -7.42 -8.01 -4.39
CA VAL A 15 -7.99 -6.67 -4.18
C VAL A 15 -6.91 -5.63 -4.40
N CYS A 16 -7.16 -4.70 -5.32
CA CYS A 16 -6.25 -3.61 -5.66
C CYS A 16 -6.92 -2.27 -5.36
N CYS A 17 -6.51 -1.57 -4.30
CA CYS A 17 -7.02 -0.25 -3.96
C CYS A 17 -6.00 0.83 -4.30
N ASP A 18 -6.35 1.73 -5.21
CA ASP A 18 -5.47 2.79 -5.65
C ASP A 18 -5.50 4.02 -4.72
N GLY A 19 -4.47 4.85 -4.82
CA GLY A 19 -4.42 6.16 -4.17
C GLY A 19 -5.34 7.19 -4.83
N THR A 20 -5.40 8.39 -4.26
CA THR A 20 -6.13 9.53 -4.81
C THR A 20 -5.70 9.84 -6.25
N ASN A 21 -6.67 10.03 -7.15
CA ASN A 21 -6.50 10.67 -8.45
C ASN A 21 -5.54 9.97 -9.45
N ASN A 22 -5.51 8.64 -9.48
CA ASN A 22 -4.85 7.92 -10.58
C ASN A 22 -5.85 7.73 -11.73
N GLU A 23 -5.81 8.63 -12.72
CA GLU A 23 -6.69 8.56 -13.89
C GLU A 23 -6.35 7.34 -14.78
N ILE A 24 -7.37 6.54 -15.10
CA ILE A 24 -7.30 5.50 -16.11
C ILE A 24 -7.08 6.16 -17.47
N GLY A 25 -5.85 6.11 -17.99
CA GLY A 25 -5.55 6.55 -19.36
C GLY A 25 -4.17 7.18 -19.53
N VAL A 26 -3.78 8.13 -18.65
CA VAL A 26 -2.54 8.91 -18.82
C VAL A 26 -1.51 8.60 -17.74
N LEU A 27 -1.91 8.64 -16.47
CA LEU A 27 -1.03 8.53 -15.30
C LEU A 27 -1.30 7.23 -14.54
N LEU A 28 -0.60 6.17 -14.93
CA LEU A 28 -0.83 4.83 -14.39
C LEU A 28 -0.02 4.62 -13.09
N SER A 29 -0.73 4.32 -12.01
CA SER A 29 -0.15 3.82 -10.76
C SER A 29 0.43 2.41 -10.93
N ASN A 30 1.26 2.01 -9.97
CA ASN A 30 1.75 0.65 -9.88
C ASN A 30 0.65 -0.34 -9.49
N VAL A 31 -0.38 0.10 -8.76
CA VAL A 31 -1.57 -0.72 -8.45
C VAL A 31 -2.33 -1.05 -9.73
N LEU A 32 -2.62 -0.07 -10.59
CA LEU A 32 -3.33 -0.30 -11.84
C LEU A 32 -2.47 -1.08 -12.85
N LYS A 33 -1.15 -0.85 -12.88
CA LYS A 33 -0.22 -1.66 -13.68
C LYS A 33 -0.22 -3.12 -13.20
N LEU A 34 -0.15 -3.38 -11.89
CA LEU A 34 -0.25 -4.73 -11.32
C LEU A 34 -1.60 -5.36 -11.66
N TYR A 35 -2.71 -4.64 -11.47
CA TYR A 35 -4.04 -5.13 -11.84
C TYR A 35 -4.12 -5.50 -13.32
N ARG A 36 -3.50 -4.73 -14.21
CA ARG A 36 -3.41 -5.06 -15.65
C ARG A 36 -2.51 -6.27 -15.93
N ILE A 37 -1.50 -6.52 -15.11
CA ILE A 37 -0.58 -7.65 -15.28
C ILE A 37 -1.18 -8.96 -14.73
N ALA A 38 -1.92 -8.88 -13.62
CA ALA A 38 -2.57 -10.01 -12.98
C ALA A 38 -3.54 -10.73 -13.94
N ASP A 39 -3.48 -12.06 -13.91
CA ASP A 39 -4.43 -12.93 -14.60
C ASP A 39 -5.85 -12.73 -14.06
N LYS A 40 -6.83 -12.92 -14.96
CA LYS A 40 -8.26 -12.81 -14.66
C LYS A 40 -8.95 -14.02 -15.26
N ASN A 41 -9.21 -15.00 -14.41
CA ASN A 41 -9.81 -16.28 -14.80
C ASN A 41 -10.54 -16.89 -13.60
N ALA A 42 -11.03 -18.13 -13.75
CA ALA A 42 -11.76 -18.82 -12.70
C ALA A 42 -10.92 -19.09 -11.43
N GLU A 43 -9.59 -19.12 -11.54
CA GLU A 43 -8.65 -19.39 -10.45
C GLU A 43 -8.09 -18.11 -9.79
N GLN A 44 -8.27 -16.95 -10.43
CA GLN A 44 -7.84 -15.66 -9.90
C GLN A 44 -8.86 -14.56 -10.23
N ILE A 45 -9.64 -14.17 -9.23
CA ILE A 45 -10.67 -13.13 -9.32
C ILE A 45 -10.06 -11.83 -8.80
N THR A 46 -10.16 -10.77 -9.60
CA THR A 46 -9.52 -9.48 -9.30
C THR A 46 -10.54 -8.37 -9.13
N TYR A 47 -10.35 -7.53 -8.12
CA TYR A 47 -11.10 -6.30 -7.87
C TYR A 47 -10.17 -5.09 -7.90
N TYR A 48 -10.62 -3.99 -8.50
CA TYR A 48 -9.88 -2.72 -8.53
C TYR A 48 -10.77 -1.58 -8.06
N SER A 49 -10.26 -0.79 -7.11
CA SER A 49 -10.87 0.45 -6.65
C SER A 49 -10.01 1.65 -7.10
N PRO A 50 -10.54 2.58 -7.91
CA PRO A 50 -9.79 3.70 -8.51
C PRO A 50 -9.44 4.85 -7.54
N GLY A 51 -9.78 4.75 -6.26
CA GLY A 51 -9.58 5.82 -5.26
C GLY A 51 -10.50 7.04 -5.45
N ILE A 52 -10.58 7.90 -4.42
CA ILE A 52 -11.40 9.13 -4.44
C ILE A 52 -10.79 10.16 -5.41
N GLY A 53 -11.63 10.82 -6.21
CA GLY A 53 -11.28 12.01 -6.99
C GLY A 53 -11.06 11.81 -8.49
N THR A 54 -11.24 10.61 -9.01
CA THR A 54 -10.99 10.23 -10.42
C THR A 54 -12.08 10.74 -11.37
N ILE A 55 -12.30 12.06 -11.43
CA ILE A 55 -13.10 12.72 -12.47
C ILE A 55 -12.11 13.37 -13.44
N ALA A 56 -12.04 12.85 -14.66
CA ALA A 56 -11.14 13.34 -15.70
C ALA A 56 -11.55 14.76 -16.13
N MET A 57 -10.83 15.78 -15.68
CA MET A 57 -10.96 17.15 -16.19
C MET A 57 -9.86 17.43 -17.21
N PRO A 58 -10.12 18.18 -18.31
CA PRO A 58 -9.11 18.51 -19.32
C PRO A 58 -8.06 19.55 -18.90
N ASP A 59 -8.27 20.28 -17.79
CA ASP A 59 -7.43 21.42 -17.41
C ASP A 59 -6.34 21.05 -16.37
N ALA A 60 -5.17 21.69 -16.43
CA ALA A 60 -4.11 21.45 -15.47
C ALA A 60 -4.37 22.15 -14.12
N TRP A 61 -5.03 23.31 -14.12
CA TRP A 61 -5.22 24.16 -12.95
C TRP A 61 -6.33 23.67 -12.01
N GLY A 62 -7.47 23.25 -12.54
CA GLY A 62 -8.55 22.58 -11.82
C GLY A 62 -8.13 21.23 -11.24
N ARG A 63 -7.31 20.44 -11.97
CA ARG A 63 -6.65 19.23 -11.43
C ARG A 63 -5.83 19.51 -10.16
N TRP A 64 -5.06 20.60 -10.10
CA TRP A 64 -4.28 20.97 -8.91
C TRP A 64 -5.15 21.42 -7.74
N ARG A 65 -6.20 22.21 -8.00
CA ARG A 65 -7.19 22.59 -6.98
C ARG A 65 -7.92 21.36 -6.43
N GLN A 66 -8.25 20.38 -7.28
CA GLN A 66 -8.85 19.12 -6.87
C GLN A 66 -7.86 18.21 -6.15
N LEU A 67 -6.58 18.17 -6.54
CA LEU A 67 -5.52 17.47 -5.79
C LEU A 67 -5.40 18.01 -4.36
N ALA A 68 -5.34 19.33 -4.19
CA ALA A 68 -5.35 19.94 -2.87
C ALA A 68 -6.68 19.64 -2.15
N ARG A 69 -7.82 19.93 -2.80
CA ARG A 69 -9.16 19.72 -2.21
C ARG A 69 -9.44 18.27 -1.85
N SER A 70 -9.18 17.27 -2.68
CA SER A 70 -9.40 15.84 -2.38
C SER A 70 -8.48 15.30 -1.27
N PHE A 71 -7.30 15.92 -1.06
CA PHE A 71 -6.45 15.67 0.10
C PHE A 71 -6.90 16.44 1.36
N PHE A 72 -7.65 17.55 1.23
CA PHE A 72 -8.23 18.32 2.35
C PHE A 72 -9.67 17.88 2.72
N GLU A 73 -10.50 17.46 1.77
CA GLU A 73 -11.85 16.85 1.88
C GLU A 73 -11.80 15.46 2.54
N MET A 74 -10.58 14.93 2.67
CA MET A 74 -10.14 13.82 3.51
C MET A 74 -10.53 13.95 4.99
N GLY A 75 -11.02 15.13 5.39
CA GLY A 75 -11.61 15.46 6.68
C GLY A 75 -12.93 14.76 7.04
N THR A 76 -13.51 13.91 6.18
CA THR A 76 -14.89 13.39 6.38
C THR A 76 -15.00 11.90 6.68
N GLY A 77 -13.95 11.09 6.54
CA GLY A 77 -13.98 9.62 6.80
C GLY A 77 -14.87 8.79 5.86
N ALA A 78 -15.94 9.38 5.31
CA ALA A 78 -16.96 8.71 4.50
C ALA A 78 -16.42 8.06 3.22
N GLY A 79 -15.43 8.68 2.57
CA GLY A 79 -14.79 8.11 1.38
C GLY A 79 -13.96 6.86 1.69
N LEU A 80 -13.26 6.84 2.84
CA LEU A 80 -12.54 5.65 3.29
C LEU A 80 -13.50 4.53 3.64
N ASP A 81 -14.57 4.83 4.40
CA ASP A 81 -15.58 3.85 4.78
C ASP A 81 -16.21 3.17 3.55
N ARG A 82 -16.50 3.96 2.49
CA ARG A 82 -17.01 3.42 1.22
C ARG A 82 -16.02 2.48 0.54
N ASP A 83 -14.76 2.88 0.41
CA ASP A 83 -13.75 2.09 -0.30
C ASP A 83 -13.41 0.79 0.47
N VAL A 84 -13.38 0.87 1.81
CA VAL A 84 -13.22 -0.30 2.72
C VAL A 84 -14.42 -1.24 2.60
N LEU A 85 -15.66 -0.72 2.68
CA LEU A 85 -16.87 -1.55 2.56
C LEU A 85 -16.96 -2.22 1.20
N ALA A 86 -16.64 -1.51 0.12
CA ALA A 86 -16.70 -2.07 -1.23
C ALA A 86 -15.71 -3.24 -1.40
N ALA A 87 -14.46 -3.07 -0.96
CA ALA A 87 -13.45 -4.12 -0.98
C ALA A 87 -13.83 -5.31 -0.07
N TYR A 88 -14.31 -5.03 1.14
CA TYR A 88 -14.75 -6.06 2.08
C TYR A 88 -15.95 -6.85 1.53
N CYS A 89 -16.96 -6.16 0.97
CA CYS A 89 -18.13 -6.79 0.36
C CYS A 89 -17.75 -7.64 -0.86
N PHE A 90 -16.76 -7.22 -1.66
CA PHE A 90 -16.22 -8.06 -2.74
C PHE A 90 -15.66 -9.37 -2.17
N LEU A 91 -14.87 -9.31 -1.10
CA LEU A 91 -14.35 -10.52 -0.45
C LEU A 91 -15.48 -11.41 0.09
N CYS A 92 -16.48 -10.84 0.77
CA CYS A 92 -17.62 -11.61 1.31
C CYS A 92 -18.43 -12.34 0.22
N ARG A 93 -18.58 -11.76 -0.97
CA ARG A 93 -19.32 -12.37 -2.10
C ARG A 93 -18.56 -13.50 -2.77
N HIS A 94 -17.23 -13.40 -2.81
CA HIS A 94 -16.43 -14.28 -3.67
C HIS A 94 -15.62 -15.33 -2.93
N TYR A 95 -15.38 -15.13 -1.63
CA TYR A 95 -14.57 -16.04 -0.83
C TYR A 95 -15.22 -17.41 -0.67
N ARG A 96 -14.42 -18.43 -0.94
CA ARG A 96 -14.69 -19.83 -0.65
C ARG A 96 -13.60 -20.37 0.26
N ASP A 97 -13.92 -21.37 1.05
CA ASP A 97 -12.96 -22.01 1.94
C ASP A 97 -11.72 -22.46 1.16
N GLY A 98 -10.55 -22.05 1.64
CA GLY A 98 -9.25 -22.30 1.01
C GLY A 98 -8.77 -21.21 0.06
N ASP A 99 -9.60 -20.26 -0.35
CA ASP A 99 -9.16 -19.14 -1.20
C ASP A 99 -8.08 -18.29 -0.49
N LYS A 100 -7.12 -17.79 -1.28
CA LYS A 100 -6.02 -16.93 -0.82
C LYS A 100 -6.36 -15.46 -1.10
N ILE A 101 -6.31 -14.63 -0.05
CA ILE A 101 -6.57 -13.19 -0.18
C ILE A 101 -5.26 -12.43 -0.41
N PHE A 102 -5.17 -11.77 -1.56
CA PHE A 102 -4.09 -10.86 -1.93
C PHE A 102 -4.59 -9.42 -1.88
N LEU A 103 -3.91 -8.58 -1.11
CA LEU A 103 -4.27 -7.18 -0.93
C LEU A 103 -3.15 -6.28 -1.46
N PHE A 104 -3.47 -5.38 -2.38
CA PHE A 104 -2.54 -4.40 -2.94
C PHE A 104 -3.05 -2.99 -2.80
N GLY A 105 -2.15 -2.06 -2.45
CA GLY A 105 -2.53 -0.66 -2.48
C GLY A 105 -1.39 0.33 -2.49
N PHE A 106 -1.68 1.55 -2.93
CA PHE A 106 -0.72 2.66 -2.97
C PHE A 106 -1.28 3.84 -2.16
N SER A 107 -0.43 4.51 -1.37
CA SER A 107 -0.78 5.76 -0.69
C SER A 107 -1.97 5.57 0.28
N ARG A 108 -3.09 6.27 0.05
CA ARG A 108 -4.36 6.04 0.76
C ARG A 108 -4.95 4.66 0.47
N GLY A 109 -4.80 4.15 -0.75
CA GLY A 109 -5.23 2.79 -1.11
C GLY A 109 -4.46 1.72 -0.32
N ALA A 110 -3.17 1.97 -0.02
CA ALA A 110 -2.38 1.13 0.88
C ALA A 110 -2.94 1.15 2.31
N TYR A 111 -3.35 2.32 2.80
CA TYR A 111 -4.04 2.41 4.10
C TYR A 111 -5.39 1.70 4.07
N THR A 112 -6.14 1.83 2.98
CA THR A 112 -7.44 1.18 2.77
C THR A 112 -7.33 -0.34 2.88
N VAL A 113 -6.36 -0.97 2.21
CA VAL A 113 -6.19 -2.43 2.32
C VAL A 113 -5.70 -2.88 3.69
N ARG A 114 -4.91 -2.06 4.39
CA ARG A 114 -4.53 -2.32 5.79
C ARG A 114 -5.75 -2.26 6.72
N VAL A 115 -6.67 -1.32 6.49
CA VAL A 115 -7.95 -1.23 7.21
C VAL A 115 -8.84 -2.43 6.88
N VAL A 116 -8.94 -2.85 5.62
CA VAL A 116 -9.68 -4.07 5.22
C VAL A 116 -9.14 -5.30 5.94
N ALA A 117 -7.81 -5.47 6.01
CA ALA A 117 -7.20 -6.56 6.75
C ALA A 117 -7.47 -6.46 8.26
N GLY A 118 -7.37 -5.26 8.86
CA GLY A 118 -7.68 -5.05 10.27
C GLY A 118 -9.16 -5.32 10.59
N PHE A 119 -10.04 -4.97 9.67
CA PHE A 119 -11.47 -5.22 9.75
C PHE A 119 -11.77 -6.72 9.69
N ILE A 120 -11.16 -7.44 8.75
CA ILE A 120 -11.24 -8.92 8.68
C ILE A 120 -10.67 -9.57 9.94
N TYR A 121 -9.54 -9.09 10.46
CA TYR A 121 -8.93 -9.67 11.66
C TYR A 121 -9.82 -9.49 12.90
N LEU A 122 -10.34 -8.28 13.11
CA LEU A 122 -11.06 -7.95 14.33
C LEU A 122 -12.53 -8.39 14.28
N ILE A 123 -13.18 -8.31 13.11
CA ILE A 123 -14.59 -8.67 12.98
C ILE A 123 -14.74 -10.07 12.37
N GLY A 124 -13.91 -10.47 11.43
CA GLY A 124 -14.09 -11.67 10.61
C GLY A 124 -14.65 -11.32 9.23
N LEU A 125 -14.67 -12.29 8.32
CA LEU A 125 -15.27 -12.17 6.99
C LEU A 125 -16.70 -12.69 7.01
N LEU A 126 -17.67 -11.80 6.76
CA LEU A 126 -19.09 -12.18 6.67
C LEU A 126 -19.32 -13.18 5.53
N ARG A 127 -20.27 -14.10 5.73
CA ARG A 127 -20.78 -14.92 4.62
C ARG A 127 -21.63 -14.05 3.69
N GLU A 128 -21.75 -14.46 2.43
CA GLU A 128 -22.52 -13.71 1.43
C GLU A 128 -23.95 -13.37 1.88
N HIS A 129 -24.66 -14.33 2.51
CA HIS A 129 -26.02 -14.12 3.01
C HIS A 129 -26.11 -13.21 4.25
N GLN A 130 -24.98 -12.84 4.87
CA GLN A 130 -24.91 -11.97 6.05
C GLN A 130 -24.46 -10.54 5.70
N MET A 131 -24.29 -10.23 4.42
CA MET A 131 -23.76 -8.93 3.98
C MET A 131 -24.63 -7.73 4.36
N ASN A 132 -25.90 -7.94 4.70
CA ASN A 132 -26.77 -6.92 5.30
C ASN A 132 -26.18 -6.34 6.60
N PHE A 133 -25.29 -7.09 7.29
CA PHE A 133 -24.60 -6.62 8.49
C PHE A 133 -23.31 -5.83 8.20
N ALA A 134 -22.83 -5.72 6.96
CA ALA A 134 -21.52 -5.14 6.65
C ALA A 134 -21.35 -3.70 7.18
N GLY A 135 -22.38 -2.86 7.07
CA GLY A 135 -22.35 -1.50 7.63
C GLY A 135 -22.25 -1.48 9.16
N TYR A 136 -22.99 -2.36 9.84
CA TYR A 136 -22.94 -2.53 11.29
C TYR A 136 -21.58 -3.08 11.75
N ALA A 137 -21.03 -4.03 10.99
CA ALA A 137 -19.70 -4.59 11.20
C ALA A 137 -18.61 -3.49 11.13
N LEU A 138 -18.66 -2.62 10.12
CA LEU A 138 -17.70 -1.52 10.02
C LEU A 138 -17.85 -0.54 11.19
N LYS A 139 -19.08 -0.24 11.60
CA LYS A 139 -19.35 0.61 12.77
C LYS A 139 -18.75 -0.01 14.05
N ALA A 140 -18.91 -1.32 14.25
CA ALA A 140 -18.34 -2.06 15.37
C ALA A 140 -16.80 -2.03 15.36
N TYR A 141 -16.18 -2.24 14.18
CA TYR A 141 -14.74 -2.15 14.00
C TYR A 141 -14.18 -0.76 14.36
N LYS A 142 -14.83 0.31 13.90
CA LYS A 142 -14.41 1.69 14.21
C LYS A 142 -14.60 2.02 15.70
N ALA A 143 -15.70 1.56 16.31
CA ALA A 143 -15.95 1.76 17.74
C ALA A 143 -14.87 1.11 18.63
N ALA A 144 -14.31 -0.04 18.23
CA ALA A 144 -13.22 -0.69 18.96
C ALA A 144 -11.95 0.19 19.06
N SER A 145 -11.74 1.09 18.09
CA SER A 145 -10.65 2.08 18.12
C SER A 145 -10.82 3.14 19.21
N GLU A 146 -12.04 3.34 19.71
CA GLU A 146 -12.39 4.50 20.52
C GLU A 146 -12.44 4.18 22.01
N THR A 147 -12.82 2.95 22.33
CA THR A 147 -13.02 2.49 23.71
C THR A 147 -11.82 1.70 24.24
N ASP A 148 -10.81 1.42 23.39
CA ASP A 148 -9.73 0.46 23.62
C ASP A 148 -10.24 -0.89 24.15
N ASN A 149 -11.50 -1.20 23.79
CA ASN A 149 -12.26 -2.30 24.32
C ASN A 149 -12.90 -3.07 23.16
N TYR A 150 -12.26 -4.18 22.81
CA TYR A 150 -12.67 -5.08 21.73
C TYR A 150 -14.00 -5.81 22.01
N ARG A 151 -14.67 -5.57 23.14
CA ARG A 151 -15.98 -6.18 23.47
C ARG A 151 -17.01 -6.00 22.37
N VAL A 152 -17.12 -4.80 21.77
CA VAL A 152 -18.10 -4.56 20.70
C VAL A 152 -17.85 -5.48 19.49
N ALA A 153 -16.59 -5.70 19.14
CA ALA A 153 -16.22 -6.62 18.08
C ALA A 153 -16.47 -8.08 18.48
N GLN A 154 -16.16 -8.46 19.73
CA GLN A 154 -16.40 -9.80 20.25
C GLN A 154 -17.89 -10.15 20.32
N ASP A 155 -18.73 -9.22 20.76
CA ASP A 155 -20.18 -9.40 20.81
C ASP A 155 -20.77 -9.52 19.40
N PHE A 156 -20.28 -8.70 18.45
CA PHE A 156 -20.64 -8.86 17.04
C PHE A 156 -20.25 -10.24 16.50
N GLN A 157 -19.04 -10.72 16.81
CA GLN A 157 -18.57 -12.05 16.42
C GLN A 157 -19.44 -13.16 17.00
N ARG A 158 -19.88 -13.06 18.26
CA ARG A 158 -20.75 -14.05 18.90
C ARG A 158 -22.12 -14.13 18.24
N VAL A 159 -22.68 -13.00 17.82
CA VAL A 159 -24.02 -12.94 17.20
C VAL A 159 -23.97 -13.39 15.74
N VAL A 160 -23.02 -12.89 14.96
CA VAL A 160 -22.99 -13.08 13.51
C VAL A 160 -22.16 -14.31 13.10
N THR A 161 -21.25 -14.78 13.96
CA THR A 161 -20.35 -15.92 13.69
C THR A 161 -19.63 -15.84 12.33
N PRO A 162 -18.93 -14.73 12.04
CA PRO A 162 -18.21 -14.55 10.78
C PRO A 162 -17.02 -15.51 10.66
N GLN A 163 -16.52 -15.67 9.44
CA GLN A 163 -15.41 -16.57 9.13
C GLN A 163 -14.06 -15.94 9.53
N CYS A 164 -13.21 -16.68 10.22
CA CYS A 164 -11.81 -16.29 10.43
C CYS A 164 -11.01 -16.66 9.18
N VAL A 165 -10.45 -15.65 8.50
CA VAL A 165 -9.67 -15.86 7.28
C VAL A 165 -8.34 -15.09 7.37
N PRO A 166 -7.23 -15.68 6.94
CA PRO A 166 -5.94 -15.02 6.92
C PRO A 166 -5.83 -14.15 5.66
N ILE A 167 -4.91 -13.20 5.70
CA ILE A 167 -4.47 -12.46 4.53
C ILE A 167 -3.16 -13.10 4.06
N HIS A 168 -3.24 -13.84 2.96
CA HIS A 168 -2.11 -14.56 2.38
C HIS A 168 -0.96 -13.62 2.00
N PHE A 169 -1.28 -12.50 1.35
CA PHE A 169 -0.26 -11.53 0.94
C PHE A 169 -0.80 -10.09 0.96
N MET A 170 -0.04 -9.17 1.55
CA MET A 170 -0.31 -7.73 1.48
C MET A 170 0.88 -6.96 0.91
N GLY A 171 0.72 -6.40 -0.28
CA GLY A 171 1.71 -5.60 -0.98
C GLY A 171 1.33 -4.13 -1.06
N VAL A 172 2.09 -3.26 -0.41
CA VAL A 172 1.80 -1.82 -0.39
C VAL A 172 2.93 -0.96 -0.94
N TRP A 173 2.56 0.12 -1.62
CA TRP A 173 3.47 1.21 -1.98
C TRP A 173 3.19 2.42 -1.10
N ASP A 174 4.22 2.88 -0.42
CA ASP A 174 4.30 4.17 0.27
C ASP A 174 3.05 4.58 1.07
N THR A 175 2.60 3.72 1.98
CA THR A 175 1.43 3.96 2.85
C THR A 175 1.51 5.30 3.57
N VAL A 176 0.49 6.14 3.39
CA VAL A 176 0.32 7.39 4.12
C VAL A 176 -1.00 7.35 4.89
N SER A 177 -0.93 7.55 6.21
CA SER A 177 -2.12 7.61 7.07
C SER A 177 -2.58 9.06 7.15
N SER A 178 -3.59 9.40 6.38
CA SER A 178 -4.22 10.72 6.41
C SER A 178 -5.71 10.52 6.54
N VAL A 179 -6.14 10.12 7.75
CA VAL A 179 -7.55 10.19 8.14
C VAL A 179 -7.62 11.23 9.23
N ILE A 180 -7.94 12.45 8.83
CA ILE A 180 -8.29 13.51 9.77
C ILE A 180 -9.81 13.40 9.92
N VAL A 181 -10.30 13.02 11.09
CA VAL A 181 -11.74 13.05 11.38
C VAL A 181 -12.08 14.29 12.20
N PRO A 182 -13.26 14.91 12.00
CA PRO A 182 -13.77 15.90 12.92
C PRO A 182 -14.01 15.17 14.25
N GLY A 183 -13.64 15.77 15.38
CA GLY A 183 -14.07 15.21 16.65
C GLY A 183 -15.61 15.24 16.76
N ARG A 184 -16.18 14.39 17.61
CA ARG A 184 -17.64 14.22 17.69
C ARG A 184 -18.40 15.38 18.36
N ALA A 185 -17.70 16.33 18.99
CA ALA A 185 -18.31 17.49 19.61
C ALA A 185 -18.24 18.74 18.70
N PRO A 186 -19.23 19.65 18.76
CA PRO A 186 -19.14 20.95 18.10
C PRO A 186 -17.83 21.64 18.48
N PHE A 187 -17.10 22.20 17.51
CA PHE A 187 -15.80 22.87 17.72
C PHE A 187 -14.65 21.98 18.24
N SER A 188 -14.81 20.66 18.24
CA SER A 188 -13.73 19.76 18.66
C SER A 188 -12.57 19.71 17.64
N LYS A 189 -11.37 19.48 18.15
CA LYS A 189 -10.15 19.40 17.34
C LYS A 189 -10.25 18.23 16.36
N LEU A 190 -9.82 18.47 15.13
CA LEU A 190 -9.54 17.42 14.15
C LEU A 190 -8.62 16.36 14.78
N ARG A 191 -9.06 15.08 14.78
CA ARG A 191 -8.30 13.95 15.32
C ARG A 191 -7.73 13.12 14.18
N LEU A 192 -6.49 12.66 14.32
CA LEU A 192 -5.98 11.57 13.48
C LEU A 192 -6.53 10.27 14.07
N GLU A 193 -7.47 9.64 13.38
CA GLU A 193 -7.99 8.34 13.79
C GLU A 193 -7.05 7.26 13.26
N GLU A 194 -6.42 6.52 14.17
CA GLU A 194 -5.66 5.32 13.83
C GLU A 194 -6.56 4.12 14.03
N LEU A 195 -7.10 3.59 12.93
CA LEU A 195 -7.93 2.40 12.98
C LEU A 195 -7.12 1.16 13.44
N PRO A 196 -7.75 0.21 14.16
CA PRO A 196 -7.07 -0.93 14.76
C PRO A 196 -6.37 -1.81 13.73
N TYR A 197 -5.22 -2.38 14.11
CA TYR A 197 -4.49 -3.37 13.31
C TYR A 197 -4.07 -2.87 11.91
N THR A 198 -3.77 -1.57 11.78
CA THR A 198 -3.29 -0.96 10.52
C THR A 198 -1.76 -0.88 10.39
N SER A 199 -1.01 -1.20 11.45
CA SER A 199 0.44 -1.37 11.46
C SER A 199 0.90 -2.71 12.05
N ASN A 200 0.02 -3.39 12.79
CA ASN A 200 0.31 -4.60 13.54
C ASN A 200 -0.81 -5.64 13.41
N ASN A 201 -0.94 -6.32 12.28
CA ASN A 201 -2.05 -7.27 12.05
C ASN A 201 -1.58 -8.72 11.97
N PRO A 202 -1.80 -9.56 13.01
CA PRO A 202 -1.38 -10.95 13.02
C PRO A 202 -1.98 -11.85 11.94
N ALA A 203 -3.13 -11.50 11.34
CA ALA A 203 -3.71 -12.29 10.25
C ALA A 203 -2.99 -12.12 8.90
N VAL A 204 -2.05 -11.18 8.78
CA VAL A 204 -1.24 -11.04 7.58
C VAL A 204 -0.10 -12.05 7.62
N GLU A 205 -0.05 -12.97 6.66
CA GLU A 205 1.01 -13.97 6.57
C GLU A 205 2.28 -13.37 5.98
N THR A 206 2.15 -12.79 4.77
CA THR A 206 3.25 -12.12 4.06
C THR A 206 2.93 -10.64 3.87
N PHE A 207 3.85 -9.78 4.27
CA PHE A 207 3.76 -8.33 4.10
C PHE A 207 4.95 -7.77 3.32
N ARG A 208 4.67 -6.92 2.33
CA ARG A 208 5.66 -6.22 1.49
C ARG A 208 5.34 -4.74 1.40
N HIS A 209 6.33 -3.89 1.67
CA HIS A 209 6.17 -2.43 1.56
C HIS A 209 7.33 -1.79 0.81
N ALA A 210 7.02 -1.17 -0.32
CA ALA A 210 7.95 -0.31 -1.04
C ALA A 210 7.83 1.14 -0.55
N ILE A 211 8.92 1.72 -0.05
CA ILE A 211 8.92 3.03 0.63
C ILE A 211 9.78 4.05 -0.14
N ALA A 212 9.31 5.28 -0.29
CA ALA A 212 10.03 6.37 -0.93
C ALA A 212 11.08 7.02 0.00
N ILE A 213 12.33 7.13 -0.48
CA ILE A 213 13.43 7.82 0.21
C ILE A 213 13.29 9.35 0.11
N ASP A 214 12.94 9.84 -1.09
CA ASP A 214 13.02 11.26 -1.46
C ASP A 214 11.66 11.98 -1.35
N GLU A 215 10.85 11.60 -0.36
CA GLU A 215 9.57 12.25 -0.05
C GLU A 215 9.66 13.07 1.24
N PHE A 216 9.41 14.37 1.12
CA PHE A 216 9.68 15.37 2.16
C PHE A 216 8.43 16.12 2.63
N ARG A 217 7.27 15.90 2.01
CA ARG A 217 6.03 16.59 2.38
C ARG A 217 5.55 16.09 3.74
N ARG A 218 5.31 17.01 4.66
CA ARG A 218 4.87 16.72 6.04
C ARG A 218 3.58 15.91 6.15
N MET A 219 2.72 16.00 5.13
CA MET A 219 1.44 15.29 5.05
C MET A 219 1.60 13.86 4.47
N PHE A 220 2.79 13.51 3.98
CA PHE A 220 3.11 12.22 3.36
C PHE A 220 4.09 11.43 4.25
N ARG A 221 3.86 11.45 5.57
CA ARG A 221 4.62 10.59 6.49
C ARG A 221 4.27 9.14 6.24
N VAL A 222 5.30 8.31 6.11
CA VAL A 222 5.13 6.89 5.88
C VAL A 222 4.59 6.22 7.16
N LYS A 223 3.53 5.44 7.02
CA LYS A 223 3.06 4.54 8.09
C LYS A 223 3.77 3.19 7.91
N ARG A 224 4.83 2.97 8.67
CA ARG A 224 5.58 1.71 8.66
C ARG A 224 4.74 0.57 9.23
N TRP A 225 5.13 -0.64 8.86
CA TRP A 225 4.67 -1.87 9.52
C TRP A 225 5.57 -2.13 10.72
N ASP A 226 4.99 -2.59 11.82
CA ASP A 226 5.75 -2.91 13.02
C ASP A 226 6.50 -4.23 12.78
N GLU A 227 7.75 -4.35 13.23
CA GLU A 227 8.56 -5.55 13.00
C GLU A 227 9.40 -5.86 14.24
N PRO A 228 9.54 -7.15 14.63
CA PRO A 228 8.89 -8.35 14.08
C PRO A 228 7.44 -8.55 14.57
N GLN A 229 6.67 -9.41 13.90
CA GLN A 229 5.32 -9.81 14.34
C GLN A 229 5.09 -11.33 14.21
N ASP A 230 4.16 -11.83 15.02
CA ASP A 230 3.67 -13.20 14.96
C ASP A 230 2.50 -13.32 14.00
N PHE A 231 2.48 -14.37 13.19
CA PHE A 231 1.35 -14.77 12.37
C PHE A 231 0.37 -15.61 13.19
N LYS A 232 -0.90 -15.20 13.18
CA LYS A 232 -2.02 -15.90 13.82
C LYS A 232 -3.19 -15.96 12.86
N PHE A 233 -3.47 -17.16 12.37
CA PHE A 233 -4.64 -17.43 11.52
C PHE A 233 -5.96 -17.08 12.22
N ASN A 234 -6.10 -17.46 13.49
CA ASN A 234 -7.28 -17.15 14.31
C ASN A 234 -6.87 -16.30 15.54
N PRO A 235 -7.40 -15.07 15.69
CA PRO A 235 -7.11 -14.20 16.83
C PRO A 235 -7.32 -14.86 18.20
N HIS A 236 -8.28 -15.78 18.28
CA HIS A 236 -8.72 -16.44 19.52
C HIS A 236 -8.02 -17.78 19.76
N SER A 237 -7.16 -18.23 18.84
CA SER A 237 -6.41 -19.47 19.01
C SER A 237 -5.19 -19.28 19.92
N VAL A 238 -5.09 -20.12 20.95
CA VAL A 238 -3.88 -20.20 21.79
C VAL A 238 -2.85 -21.05 21.05
N ILE A 239 -1.96 -20.40 20.31
CA ILE A 239 -0.85 -21.08 19.61
C ILE A 239 0.38 -21.03 20.52
N LYS A 240 0.87 -22.19 20.97
CA LYS A 240 2.05 -22.29 21.87
C LYS A 240 3.36 -21.80 21.22
N SER A 241 3.44 -21.82 19.88
CA SER A 241 4.58 -21.32 19.11
C SER A 241 4.08 -20.75 17.78
N PRO A 242 3.68 -19.46 17.75
CA PRO A 242 3.18 -18.85 16.52
C PRO A 242 4.29 -18.76 15.47
N LEU A 243 3.93 -19.00 14.21
CA LEU A 243 4.81 -18.70 13.08
C LEU A 243 5.11 -17.20 13.06
N LYS A 244 6.27 -16.81 12.53
CA LYS A 244 6.57 -15.39 12.29
C LYS A 244 5.94 -14.96 10.97
N GLN A 245 5.50 -13.71 10.90
CA GLN A 245 5.13 -13.11 9.62
C GLN A 245 6.37 -13.01 8.72
N ASP A 246 6.18 -13.20 7.42
CA ASP A 246 7.19 -12.85 6.44
C ASP A 246 7.04 -11.36 6.08
N ILE A 247 7.86 -10.51 6.69
CA ILE A 247 7.79 -9.05 6.53
C ILE A 247 9.01 -8.54 5.77
N ARG A 248 8.78 -7.68 4.77
CA ARG A 248 9.83 -6.96 4.04
C ARG A 248 9.43 -5.52 3.78
N GLN A 249 10.14 -4.56 4.37
CA GLN A 249 10.03 -3.13 4.08
C GLN A 249 11.29 -2.65 3.35
N VAL A 250 11.16 -2.26 2.08
CA VAL A 250 12.29 -1.92 1.20
C VAL A 250 12.20 -0.46 0.75
N TRP A 251 13.32 0.25 0.87
CA TRP A 251 13.44 1.66 0.49
C TRP A 251 13.92 1.81 -0.96
N PHE A 252 13.24 2.67 -1.71
CA PHE A 252 13.49 2.97 -3.12
C PHE A 252 13.76 4.46 -3.32
N ALA A 253 14.62 4.78 -4.30
CA ALA A 253 14.91 6.14 -4.71
C ALA A 253 13.69 6.77 -5.38
N GLY A 254 13.45 8.06 -5.13
CA GLY A 254 12.31 8.79 -5.64
C GLY A 254 11.33 9.27 -4.58
N CYS A 255 10.44 10.17 -4.98
CA CYS A 255 9.34 10.66 -4.15
C CYS A 255 8.17 9.65 -4.14
N HIS A 256 7.07 10.01 -3.47
CA HIS A 256 5.87 9.17 -3.33
C HIS A 256 5.39 8.51 -4.64
N SER A 257 5.30 9.28 -5.73
CA SER A 257 4.85 8.80 -7.05
C SER A 257 5.96 8.16 -7.89
N ASP A 258 7.23 8.37 -7.54
CA ASP A 258 8.32 7.57 -8.12
C ASP A 258 8.30 6.15 -7.56
N VAL A 259 7.70 5.91 -6.40
CA VAL A 259 7.54 4.57 -5.82
C VAL A 259 6.19 3.93 -6.16
N GLY A 260 5.10 4.69 -6.04
CA GLY A 260 3.76 4.18 -6.33
C GLY A 260 3.29 4.32 -7.78
N GLY A 261 4.06 4.99 -8.64
CA GLY A 261 3.63 5.37 -9.98
C GLY A 261 2.76 6.63 -10.01
N GLY A 262 2.23 6.95 -11.19
CA GLY A 262 1.42 8.15 -11.43
C GLY A 262 2.13 9.29 -12.16
N PHE A 263 3.39 9.12 -12.57
CA PHE A 263 4.02 10.01 -13.55
C PHE A 263 3.72 9.59 -14.99
N ILE A 264 3.91 10.53 -15.93
CA ILE A 264 3.82 10.23 -17.35
C ILE A 264 4.84 9.15 -17.71
N GLU A 265 4.51 8.34 -18.71
CA GLU A 265 5.26 7.11 -18.97
C GLU A 265 6.75 7.38 -19.25
N LYS A 266 7.06 8.41 -20.06
CA LYS A 266 8.43 8.87 -20.38
C LYS A 266 9.29 9.23 -19.16
N GLN A 267 8.66 9.47 -18.01
CA GLN A 267 9.32 9.84 -16.76
C GLN A 267 9.15 8.75 -15.69
N SER A 268 8.57 7.60 -16.02
CA SER A 268 8.17 6.60 -15.03
C SER A 268 9.22 5.53 -14.70
N ALA A 269 10.45 5.68 -15.23
CA ALA A 269 11.52 4.68 -15.13
C ALA A 269 11.84 4.26 -13.68
N LEU A 270 11.84 5.19 -12.72
CA LEU A 270 12.09 4.87 -11.30
C LEU A 270 10.98 3.99 -10.71
N SER A 271 9.72 4.25 -11.06
CA SER A 271 8.55 3.48 -10.57
C SER A 271 8.49 2.04 -11.04
N LYS A 272 9.32 1.67 -12.03
CA LYS A 272 9.40 0.29 -12.53
C LYS A 272 10.10 -0.64 -11.54
N PHE A 273 11.09 -0.16 -10.78
CA PHE A 273 11.78 -0.99 -9.77
C PHE A 273 10.85 -1.50 -8.67
N PRO A 274 10.11 -0.63 -7.94
CA PRO A 274 9.19 -1.10 -6.90
C PRO A 274 7.99 -1.87 -7.45
N LEU A 275 7.58 -1.64 -8.71
CA LEU A 275 6.59 -2.49 -9.36
C LEU A 275 7.13 -3.89 -9.64
N LEU A 276 8.33 -3.98 -10.21
CA LEU A 276 8.94 -5.27 -10.54
C LEU A 276 9.24 -6.08 -9.29
N TRP A 277 9.81 -5.45 -8.26
CA TRP A 277 10.03 -6.07 -6.94
C TRP A 277 8.72 -6.62 -6.36
N MET A 278 7.66 -5.82 -6.31
CA MET A 278 6.37 -6.28 -5.78
C MET A 278 5.78 -7.45 -6.57
N LEU A 279 5.91 -7.43 -7.90
CA LEU A 279 5.43 -8.51 -8.77
C LEU A 279 6.19 -9.81 -8.53
N GLU A 280 7.51 -9.75 -8.35
CA GLU A 280 8.34 -10.93 -8.03
C GLU A 280 7.94 -11.49 -6.67
N GLN A 281 7.89 -10.64 -5.64
CA GLN A 281 7.47 -11.05 -4.30
C GLN A 281 6.08 -11.69 -4.29
N ALA A 282 5.11 -11.09 -4.97
CA ALA A 282 3.75 -11.63 -5.04
C ALA A 282 3.67 -12.93 -5.85
N LYS A 283 4.42 -13.04 -6.94
CA LYS A 283 4.48 -14.24 -7.78
C LYS A 283 5.08 -15.41 -7.01
N ASP A 284 6.14 -15.19 -6.23
CA ASP A 284 6.77 -16.21 -5.39
C ASP A 284 5.81 -16.73 -4.31
N HIS A 285 4.77 -15.96 -3.98
CA HIS A 285 3.69 -16.34 -3.08
C HIS A 285 2.42 -16.84 -3.80
N GLY A 286 2.47 -17.06 -5.12
CA GLY A 286 1.40 -17.68 -5.89
C GLY A 286 0.45 -16.73 -6.61
N LEU A 287 0.77 -15.43 -6.73
CA LEU A 287 0.01 -14.53 -7.62
C LEU A 287 0.23 -14.94 -9.09
N HIS A 288 -0.85 -15.14 -9.83
CA HIS A 288 -0.79 -15.47 -11.26
C HIS A 288 -0.61 -14.19 -12.09
N ILE A 289 0.48 -14.09 -12.84
CA ILE A 289 0.84 -12.91 -13.63
C ILE A 289 1.11 -13.23 -15.09
N ARG A 290 0.70 -12.33 -15.98
CA ARG A 290 0.97 -12.45 -17.43
C ARG A 290 2.38 -11.98 -17.75
N THR A 291 3.31 -12.90 -17.98
CA THR A 291 4.71 -12.59 -18.32
C THR A 291 4.84 -11.65 -19.52
N ALA A 292 4.00 -11.82 -20.56
CA ALA A 292 3.96 -10.91 -21.70
C ALA A 292 3.62 -9.46 -21.30
N MET A 293 2.73 -9.28 -20.33
CA MET A 293 2.37 -7.97 -19.80
C MET A 293 3.47 -7.39 -18.92
N VAL A 294 4.19 -8.21 -18.15
CA VAL A 294 5.38 -7.77 -17.39
C VAL A 294 6.46 -7.25 -18.33
N ASN A 295 6.78 -8.03 -19.38
CA ASN A 295 7.78 -7.65 -20.37
C ASN A 295 7.41 -6.33 -21.07
N HIS A 296 6.13 -6.15 -21.41
CA HIS A 296 5.65 -4.94 -22.05
C HIS A 296 5.58 -3.73 -21.10
N ILE A 297 4.81 -3.83 -20.00
CA ILE A 297 4.51 -2.69 -19.11
C ILE A 297 5.70 -2.32 -18.23
N VAL A 298 6.46 -3.31 -17.75
CA VAL A 298 7.51 -3.10 -16.74
C VAL A 298 8.88 -3.03 -17.39
N LYS A 299 9.21 -3.95 -18.29
CA LYS A 299 10.51 -4.00 -18.97
C LYS A 299 10.58 -3.16 -20.26
N GLY A 300 9.46 -2.57 -20.69
CA GLY A 300 9.41 -1.68 -21.85
C GLY A 300 9.57 -2.39 -23.20
N HIS A 301 9.33 -3.71 -23.29
CA HIS A 301 9.42 -4.42 -24.56
C HIS A 301 8.30 -3.93 -25.52
N PRO A 302 8.63 -3.63 -26.78
CA PRO A 302 7.65 -3.10 -27.73
C PRO A 302 6.58 -4.14 -28.07
N ARG A 303 5.37 -3.67 -28.37
CA ARG A 303 4.25 -4.49 -28.85
C ARG A 303 3.51 -3.74 -29.93
N VAL A 304 3.12 -4.45 -31.00
CA VAL A 304 2.41 -3.88 -32.16
C VAL A 304 1.11 -3.22 -31.69
N ASN A 305 0.84 -2.00 -32.16
CA ASN A 305 -0.36 -1.20 -31.84
C ASN A 305 -0.62 -1.00 -30.34
N ALA A 306 0.44 -0.96 -29.52
CA ALA A 306 0.34 -0.74 -28.08
C ALA A 306 1.09 0.52 -27.63
N ARG A 307 0.71 1.07 -26.47
CA ARG A 307 1.42 2.16 -25.81
C ARG A 307 2.86 1.75 -25.50
N THR A 308 3.82 2.63 -25.78
CA THR A 308 5.23 2.43 -25.37
C THR A 308 5.39 2.65 -23.87
N TYR A 309 6.15 1.78 -23.21
CA TYR A 309 6.48 1.86 -21.79
C TYR A 309 7.99 2.04 -21.61
N GLU A 310 8.38 2.86 -20.65
CA GLU A 310 9.79 3.00 -20.26
C GLU A 310 10.26 1.77 -19.50
N LYS A 311 11.53 1.41 -19.71
CA LYS A 311 12.21 0.36 -18.95
C LYS A 311 12.68 0.89 -17.58
N PRO A 312 12.98 0.02 -16.60
CA PRO A 312 13.57 0.45 -15.35
C PRO A 312 14.94 1.08 -15.61
N ASP A 313 15.17 2.28 -15.09
CA ASP A 313 16.47 2.95 -15.15
C ASP A 313 16.75 3.74 -13.88
N ALA A 314 17.80 3.33 -13.15
CA ALA A 314 18.23 3.99 -11.92
C ALA A 314 18.69 5.44 -12.16
N ALA A 315 19.14 5.77 -13.38
CA ALA A 315 19.51 7.13 -13.77
C ALA A 315 18.33 7.95 -14.33
N GLY A 316 17.12 7.38 -14.35
CA GLY A 316 15.91 8.06 -14.79
C GLY A 316 15.60 9.34 -13.98
N PRO A 317 14.67 10.16 -14.47
CA PRO A 317 14.34 11.44 -13.85
C PRO A 317 13.83 11.24 -12.42
N LEU A 318 14.36 12.05 -11.49
CA LEU A 318 13.91 12.11 -10.10
C LEU A 318 12.96 13.29 -9.94
N HIS A 319 11.77 13.02 -9.41
CA HIS A 319 10.77 14.07 -9.27
C HIS A 319 10.83 14.72 -7.90
N ILE A 320 10.82 16.05 -7.89
CA ILE A 320 10.68 16.83 -6.67
C ILE A 320 9.19 17.05 -6.41
N SER A 321 8.65 16.31 -5.43
CA SER A 321 7.26 16.44 -4.99
C SER A 321 7.01 17.72 -4.17
N MET A 322 8.06 18.27 -3.54
CA MET A 322 8.02 19.51 -2.75
C MET A 322 7.93 20.77 -3.64
N LYS A 323 6.78 20.99 -4.24
CA LYS A 323 6.45 22.22 -4.98
C LYS A 323 6.22 23.40 -4.02
N TRP A 324 6.22 24.63 -4.56
CA TRP A 324 6.15 25.86 -3.76
C TRP A 324 4.93 25.91 -2.82
N TYR A 325 3.77 25.42 -3.25
CA TYR A 325 2.56 25.42 -2.44
C TYR A 325 2.62 24.41 -1.27
N TRP A 326 3.36 23.30 -1.41
CA TRP A 326 3.62 22.41 -0.29
C TRP A 326 4.51 23.06 0.77
N ARG A 327 5.44 23.94 0.37
CA ARG A 327 6.31 24.67 1.30
C ARG A 327 5.52 25.58 2.25
N VAL A 328 4.37 26.08 1.83
CA VAL A 328 3.48 26.85 2.72
C VAL A 328 3.02 25.98 3.90
N LEU A 329 2.69 24.71 3.64
CA LEU A 329 2.27 23.79 4.69
C LEU A 329 3.41 23.41 5.65
N GLU A 330 4.67 23.45 5.19
CA GLU A 330 5.86 23.11 5.97
C GLU A 330 6.20 24.10 7.09
N ILE A 331 5.63 25.30 7.08
CA ILE A 331 5.85 26.34 8.10
C ILE A 331 4.90 26.14 9.31
N PHE A 332 3.79 25.45 9.12
CA PHE A 332 2.83 25.24 10.20
C PHE A 332 3.37 24.24 11.25
N PRO A 333 3.37 24.61 12.54
CA PRO A 333 3.86 23.75 13.60
C PRO A 333 3.15 22.39 13.67
N LYS A 334 3.91 21.34 13.96
CA LYS A 334 3.43 19.96 14.17
C LYS A 334 3.75 19.52 15.60
N SER A 335 2.92 18.65 16.19
CA SER A 335 3.24 18.02 17.48
C SER A 335 4.54 17.22 17.38
N VAL A 336 5.39 17.34 18.40
CA VAL A 336 6.67 16.61 18.50
C VAL A 336 6.51 15.09 18.48
N ARG A 337 5.30 14.56 18.76
CA ARG A 337 4.97 13.14 18.60
C ARG A 337 5.25 12.62 17.18
N TYR A 338 5.20 13.50 16.19
CA TYR A 338 5.42 13.15 14.79
C TYR A 338 6.79 13.56 14.25
N LEU A 339 7.70 14.01 15.13
CA LEU A 339 9.07 14.31 14.77
C LEU A 339 9.78 12.99 14.45
N ASP A 340 10.17 12.82 13.19
CA ASP A 340 10.70 11.54 12.69
C ASP A 340 12.23 11.58 12.59
N TRP A 341 12.81 12.70 12.11
CA TRP A 341 14.20 12.77 11.62
C TRP A 341 15.29 13.08 12.66
N ARG A 342 15.50 14.37 12.95
CA ARG A 342 16.57 14.86 13.82
C ARG A 342 15.99 15.73 14.93
N PRO A 343 16.68 15.86 16.08
CA PRO A 343 16.34 16.87 17.07
C PRO A 343 16.24 18.25 16.42
N ARG A 344 15.14 18.94 16.69
CA ARG A 344 14.84 20.29 16.20
C ARG A 344 14.45 21.16 17.37
N ARG A 345 14.52 22.49 17.20
CA ARG A 345 14.01 23.43 18.19
C ARG A 345 12.52 23.15 18.43
N ARG A 346 12.16 22.94 19.70
CA ARG A 346 10.80 22.64 20.15
C ARG A 346 10.30 23.83 20.93
N LEU A 347 9.05 24.21 20.70
CA LEU A 347 8.36 25.24 21.48
C LEU A 347 6.96 24.72 21.80
N LEU A 348 6.61 24.66 23.08
CA LEU A 348 5.30 24.20 23.56
C LEU A 348 4.87 22.83 22.97
N GLY A 349 5.79 21.86 22.94
CA GLY A 349 5.52 20.53 22.39
C GLY A 349 5.28 20.49 20.86
N LYS A 350 5.65 21.55 20.15
CA LYS A 350 5.56 21.65 18.69
C LYS A 350 6.91 21.97 18.04
N TYR A 351 7.04 21.65 16.76
CA TYR A 351 8.21 21.97 15.94
C TYR A 351 7.77 22.34 14.51
N ILE A 352 8.63 23.03 13.76
CA ILE A 352 8.39 23.35 12.35
C ILE A 352 9.03 22.26 11.46
N PRO A 353 8.27 21.56 10.60
CA PRO A 353 8.78 20.46 9.77
C PRO A 353 9.81 20.85 8.71
N CYS A 354 9.71 22.02 8.06
CA CYS A 354 10.67 22.50 7.03
C CYS A 354 11.23 21.39 6.11
N CYS A 355 10.36 20.67 5.40
CA CYS A 355 10.75 19.61 4.47
C CYS A 355 11.61 18.51 5.11
N GLU A 356 11.33 18.14 6.36
CA GLU A 356 12.13 17.12 7.06
C GLU A 356 12.12 15.78 6.29
N PRO A 357 13.30 15.16 6.06
CA PRO A 357 13.42 13.82 5.51
C PRO A 357 12.68 12.76 6.33
N ARG A 358 12.46 11.61 5.71
CA ARG A 358 11.98 10.41 6.42
C ARG A 358 13.14 9.71 7.10
N THR A 359 12.89 9.16 8.28
CA THR A 359 13.89 8.34 8.97
C THR A 359 13.93 6.95 8.40
N ILE A 360 15.13 6.57 7.97
CA ILE A 360 15.46 5.23 7.54
C ILE A 360 16.25 4.60 8.69
N PRO A 361 15.68 3.61 9.41
CA PRO A 361 16.40 2.89 10.45
C PRO A 361 17.70 2.28 9.92
N VAL A 362 18.71 2.18 10.78
CA VAL A 362 19.91 1.39 10.49
C VAL A 362 19.47 -0.05 10.20
N ASP A 363 20.12 -0.70 9.24
CA ASP A 363 19.82 -2.07 8.79
C ASP A 363 18.51 -2.25 8.03
N SER A 364 17.88 -1.14 7.63
CA SER A 364 16.77 -1.21 6.69
C SER A 364 17.22 -1.80 5.35
N TRP A 365 16.30 -2.50 4.69
CA TRP A 365 16.51 -2.97 3.32
C TRP A 365 16.40 -1.80 2.33
N VAL A 366 17.43 -1.61 1.52
CA VAL A 366 17.49 -0.60 0.46
C VAL A 366 17.62 -1.32 -0.87
N HIS A 367 16.77 -0.98 -1.83
CA HIS A 367 16.80 -1.63 -3.12
C HIS A 367 18.09 -1.31 -3.89
N ARG A 368 18.65 -2.29 -4.62
CA ARG A 368 19.89 -2.14 -5.40
C ARG A 368 19.89 -0.93 -6.34
N SER A 369 18.73 -0.58 -6.91
CA SER A 369 18.60 0.59 -7.79
C SER A 369 18.99 1.92 -7.12
N VAL A 370 18.93 2.03 -5.79
CA VAL A 370 19.40 3.20 -5.03
C VAL A 370 20.92 3.30 -5.07
N VAL A 371 21.61 2.16 -4.89
CA VAL A 371 23.07 2.08 -4.98
C VAL A 371 23.54 2.40 -6.39
N ASP A 372 22.89 1.81 -7.40
CA ASP A 372 23.20 2.05 -8.81
C ASP A 372 22.96 3.52 -9.18
N ARG A 373 21.91 4.15 -8.64
CA ARG A 373 21.64 5.57 -8.83
C ARG A 373 22.72 6.45 -8.22
N LYS A 374 23.15 6.17 -6.99
CA LYS A 374 24.25 6.90 -6.32
C LYS A 374 25.55 6.84 -7.14
N ALA A 375 25.82 5.71 -7.78
CA ALA A 375 26.98 5.54 -8.65
C ALA A 375 26.84 6.28 -9.99
N ARG A 376 25.64 6.26 -10.60
CA ARG A 376 25.42 6.77 -11.97
C ARG A 376 25.02 8.25 -12.05
N VAL A 377 24.39 8.80 -11.02
CA VAL A 377 23.83 10.16 -11.03
C VAL A 377 24.65 11.07 -10.12
N LYS A 378 25.46 11.95 -10.73
CA LYS A 378 26.26 12.95 -10.02
C LYS A 378 25.35 13.84 -9.16
N GLY A 379 25.64 13.91 -7.85
CA GLY A 379 24.89 14.74 -6.90
C GLY A 379 23.74 14.05 -6.18
N TYR A 380 23.37 12.81 -6.54
CA TYR A 380 22.38 12.06 -5.76
C TYR A 380 23.01 11.51 -4.46
N LYS A 381 22.85 12.27 -3.38
CA LYS A 381 23.34 11.95 -2.02
C LYS A 381 22.20 12.12 -1.02
N PRO A 382 21.28 11.15 -0.91
CA PRO A 382 20.16 11.24 0.03
C PRO A 382 20.68 11.38 1.46
N VAL A 383 20.33 12.50 2.10
CA VAL A 383 20.81 12.85 3.45
C VAL A 383 20.27 11.91 4.53
N ASN A 384 19.22 11.15 4.20
CA ASN A 384 18.54 10.26 5.10
C ASN A 384 18.90 8.78 4.97
N LEU A 385 19.83 8.45 4.08
CA LEU A 385 20.35 7.09 3.99
C LEU A 385 21.29 6.82 5.18
N PRO A 386 21.08 5.72 5.93
CA PRO A 386 21.92 5.41 7.08
C PRO A 386 23.32 4.96 6.60
N PRO A 387 24.34 5.00 7.48
CA PRO A 387 25.69 4.52 7.13
C PRO A 387 25.71 3.01 6.85
N ARG A 388 24.82 2.24 7.49
CA ARG A 388 24.66 0.79 7.29
C ARG A 388 23.21 0.47 6.93
N PHE A 389 23.05 -0.30 5.86
CA PHE A 389 21.78 -0.80 5.33
C PHE A 389 22.04 -2.11 4.58
N GLU A 390 21.01 -2.94 4.47
CA GLU A 390 21.06 -4.17 3.70
C GLU A 390 20.62 -3.92 2.25
N ILE A 391 21.16 -4.67 1.29
CA ILE A 391 20.82 -4.50 -0.13
C ILE A 391 19.79 -5.55 -0.53
N GLU A 392 18.61 -5.08 -0.92
CA GLU A 392 17.60 -5.91 -1.59
C GLU A 392 17.95 -6.01 -3.09
N SER A 393 18.30 -7.20 -3.55
CA SER A 393 18.50 -7.51 -4.97
C SER A 393 17.22 -7.99 -5.64
N MET A 394 17.13 -7.78 -6.95
CA MET A 394 16.15 -8.45 -7.81
C MET A 394 16.49 -9.95 -7.94
N THR A 395 15.50 -10.84 -7.88
CA THR A 395 15.71 -12.27 -8.19
C THR A 395 15.68 -12.46 -9.71
N GLY A 396 16.77 -12.10 -10.38
CA GLY A 396 16.99 -12.42 -11.79
C GLY A 396 17.98 -11.47 -12.50
N PRO A 397 18.82 -11.96 -13.43
CA PRO A 397 19.76 -11.11 -14.14
C PRO A 397 19.06 -10.18 -15.12
N LEU A 398 19.49 -8.91 -15.15
CA LEU A 398 19.18 -7.93 -16.22
C LEU A 398 20.02 -8.16 -17.50
N THR A 399 20.71 -9.29 -17.60
CA THR A 399 21.58 -9.64 -18.74
C THR A 399 20.78 -10.44 -19.77
N PRO A 400 20.80 -10.08 -21.07
CA PRO A 400 20.28 -10.97 -22.10
C PRO A 400 21.05 -12.30 -22.05
N PRO A 401 20.40 -13.44 -22.32
CA PRO A 401 21.09 -14.72 -22.35
C PRO A 401 22.29 -14.59 -23.31
N ALA A 402 23.48 -14.89 -22.81
CA ALA A 402 24.68 -14.95 -23.63
C ALA A 402 24.37 -15.82 -24.84
N LYS A 403 24.57 -15.26 -26.04
CA LYS A 403 24.40 -15.99 -27.30
C LYS A 403 25.16 -17.32 -27.15
N ARG A 404 24.43 -18.44 -27.17
CA ARG A 404 25.05 -19.74 -27.37
C ARG A 404 25.83 -19.64 -28.68
N ARG A 405 27.16 -19.63 -28.57
CA ARG A 405 28.02 -19.86 -29.74
C ARG A 405 27.65 -21.25 -30.25
N LYS A 406 27.28 -21.31 -31.53
CA LYS A 406 27.07 -22.55 -32.26
C LYS A 406 28.36 -23.33 -32.31
#